data_AF-A0A973RDU9-F1
#
_entry.id   AF-A0A973RDU9-F1
#
_cell.length_a   1.000
_cell.length_b   1.000
_cell.length_c   1.000
_cell.angle_alpha   90.00
_cell.angle_beta   90.00
_cell.angle_gamma   90.00
#
_symmetry.space_group_name_H-M   'P 1'
#
loop_
_entity.id
_entity.type
_entity.pdbx_description
1 polymer ?
#
loop_
_entity_poly.entity_id
_entity_poly.type
_entity_poly.pdbx_seq_one_letter_code
_entity_poly.pdbx_strand_id
1 'polypeptide(L)' 'DGMTKLLIDPGHNRTRLGGPGAPLVPEESVPAVVDVLEAQAGAPGLRFLDRHGEIVPW' A
#
# COMPACT_ATOMS: atom_id res chain seq x y z
N ASP A 1 10.54 8.99 -20.04
CA ASP A 1 10.62 8.28 -18.75
C ASP A 1 9.24 8.06 -18.14
N GLY A 2 8.61 6.92 -18.43
CA GLY A 2 7.21 6.63 -18.09
C GLY A 2 7.03 5.55 -17.04
N MET A 3 7.95 5.42 -16.07
CA MET A 3 7.87 4.36 -15.06
C MET A 3 6.84 4.72 -13.98
N THR A 4 6.05 3.72 -13.57
CA THR A 4 5.22 3.79 -12.36
C THR A 4 6.11 3.77 -11.12
N LYS A 5 5.90 4.71 -10.20
CA LYS A 5 6.58 4.76 -8.90
C LYS A 5 5.54 4.94 -7.81
N LEU A 6 5.59 4.09 -6.78
CA LEU A 6 4.62 4.10 -5.69
C LEU A 6 5.33 4.11 -4.34
N LEU A 7 4.82 4.95 -3.44
CA LEU A 7 4.95 4.78 -2.00
C LEU A 7 3.59 4.24 -1.52
N ILE A 8 3.62 3.25 -0.63
CA ILE A 8 2.42 2.59 -0.16
C ILE A 8 2.37 2.65 1.37
N ASP A 9 1.26 3.12 1.91
CA ASP A 9 0.87 2.88 3.30
C ASP A 9 0.05 1.57 3.39
N PRO A 10 0.63 0.46 3.87
CA PRO A 10 -0.09 -0.81 4.03
C PRO A 10 -1.03 -0.80 5.24
N GLY A 11 -1.08 0.28 6.01
CA GLY A 11 -1.70 0.35 7.33
C GLY A 11 -0.89 -0.35 8.43
N HIS A 12 -1.42 -0.31 9.65
CA HIS A 12 -0.77 -0.89 10.82
C HIS A 12 -1.04 -2.40 10.93
N ASN A 13 -0.05 -3.20 10.54
CA ASN A 13 -0.17 -4.65 10.42
C ASN A 13 0.45 -5.41 11.59
N ARG A 14 -0.17 -6.53 12.01
CA ARG A 14 0.29 -7.45 13.07
C ARG A 14 1.51 -8.27 12.65
N THR A 15 2.61 -7.58 12.38
CA THR A 15 3.93 -8.14 12.11
C THR A 15 4.83 -7.97 13.34
N ARG A 16 6.07 -8.47 13.28
CA ARG A 16 7.08 -8.18 14.33
C ARG A 16 7.30 -6.67 14.51
N LEU A 17 7.24 -5.90 13.43
CA LEU A 17 7.43 -4.44 13.46
C LEU A 17 6.20 -3.70 14.00
N GLY A 18 4.99 -4.12 13.58
CA GLY A 18 3.75 -3.47 14.03
C GLY A 18 3.28 -3.90 15.42
N GLY A 19 3.75 -5.05 15.91
CA GLY A 19 3.40 -5.57 17.23
C GLY A 19 2.06 -6.31 17.27
N PRO A 20 1.79 -7.07 18.35
CA PRO A 20 0.62 -7.95 18.44
C PRO A 20 -0.72 -7.20 18.54
N GLY A 21 -0.71 -5.92 18.94
CA GLY A 21 -1.90 -5.08 19.08
C GLY A 21 -2.29 -4.31 17.83
N ALA A 22 -1.56 -4.45 16.72
CA ALA A 22 -1.93 -3.80 15.47
C ALA A 22 -3.31 -4.29 14.97
N PRO A 23 -4.10 -3.45 14.31
CA PRO A 23 -5.47 -3.80 13.94
C PRO A 23 -5.57 -4.75 12.75
N LEU A 24 -4.58 -4.80 11.86
CA LEU A 24 -4.68 -5.55 10.60
C LEU A 24 -3.91 -6.87 10.65
N VAL A 25 -4.47 -7.91 10.03
CA VAL A 25 -3.78 -9.18 9.75
C VAL A 25 -3.10 -9.06 8.38
N PRO A 26 -1.79 -9.32 8.24
CA PRO A 26 -1.10 -9.22 6.95
C PRO A 26 -1.74 -10.06 5.84
N GLU A 27 -2.17 -11.28 6.15
CA GLU A 27 -2.81 -12.19 5.21
C GLU A 27 -4.14 -11.63 4.66
N GLU A 28 -4.80 -10.74 5.41
CA GLU A 28 -6.05 -10.08 5.02
C GLU A 28 -5.82 -8.72 4.35
N SER A 29 -4.77 -7.99 4.74
CA SER A 29 -4.52 -6.61 4.28
C SER A 29 -3.65 -6.53 3.02
N VAL A 30 -2.71 -7.47 2.83
CA VAL A 30 -1.78 -7.47 1.71
C VAL A 30 -2.48 -7.64 0.36
N PRO A 31 -3.55 -8.45 0.20
CA PRO A 31 -4.31 -8.51 -1.05
C PRO A 31 -4.77 -7.13 -1.53
N ALA A 32 -5.27 -6.26 -0.65
CA ALA A 32 -5.69 -4.91 -1.00
C ALA A 32 -4.52 -4.03 -1.50
N VAL A 33 -3.33 -4.20 -0.92
CA VAL A 33 -2.10 -3.56 -1.41
C VAL A 33 -1.77 -4.05 -2.82
N VAL A 34 -1.87 -5.36 -3.08
CA VAL A 34 -1.62 -5.94 -4.41
C VAL A 34 -2.59 -5.36 -5.44
N ASP A 35 -3.88 -5.24 -5.11
CA ASP A 35 -4.89 -4.65 -5.99
C ASP A 35 -4.50 -3.21 -6.39
N VAL A 36 -3.97 -2.41 -5.46
CA VAL A 36 -3.47 -1.05 -5.77
C VAL A 36 -2.26 -1.09 -6.70
N LEU A 37 -1.31 -1.99 -6.49
CA LEU A 37 -0.14 -2.13 -7.37
C LEU A 37 -0.56 -2.49 -8.80
N GLU A 38 -1.48 -3.44 -8.95
CA GLU A 38 -2.03 -3.85 -10.25
C GLU A 38 -2.80 -2.71 -10.92
N ALA A 39 -3.64 -1.98 -10.17
CA ALA A 39 -4.41 -0.85 -10.69
C ALA A 39 -3.54 0.33 -11.18
N GLN A 40 -2.32 0.46 -10.64
CA GLN A 40 -1.38 1.52 -11.04
C GLN A 40 -0.39 1.08 -12.13
N ALA A 41 -0.42 -0.18 -12.57
CA ALA A 41 0.52 -0.70 -13.56
C ALA A 41 0.47 0.12 -14.86
N GLY A 42 1.64 0.63 -15.29
CA GLY A 42 1.78 1.45 -16.49
C GLY A 42 1.39 2.92 -16.32
N ALA A 43 0.86 3.32 -15.17
CA ALA A 43 0.56 4.71 -14.88
C ALA A 43 1.86 5.47 -14.54
N PRO A 44 2.29 6.47 -15.33
CA PRO A 44 3.56 7.14 -15.10
C PRO A 44 3.51 8.04 -13.87
N GLY A 45 4.69 8.35 -13.32
CA GLY A 45 4.84 9.31 -12.22
C GLY A 45 4.91 8.65 -10.83
N LEU A 46 5.14 9.49 -9.81
CA LEU A 46 5.19 9.11 -8.40
C LEU A 46 3.84 9.38 -7.72
N ARG A 47 3.34 8.42 -6.96
CA ARG A 47 2.14 8.56 -6.11
C ARG A 47 2.43 7.99 -4.72
N PHE A 48 1.81 8.58 -3.71
CA PHE A 48 1.76 8.02 -2.36
C PHE A 48 0.31 7.64 -2.05
N LEU A 49 0.05 6.35 -1.94
CA LEU A 49 -1.28 5.79 -1.79
C LEU A 49 -1.36 4.90 -0.55
N ASP A 50 -2.55 4.75 0.01
CA ASP A 50 -2.82 3.73 1.02
C ASP A 50 -3.22 2.39 0.36
N ARG A 51 -3.46 1.35 1.17
CA ARG A 51 -3.92 0.03 0.72
C ARG A 51 -5.29 0.01 0.03
N HIS A 52 -6.02 1.13 0.00
CA HIS A 52 -7.29 1.29 -0.70
C HIS A 52 -7.15 2.15 -1.96
N GLY A 53 -5.94 2.64 -2.25
CA GLY A 53 -5.65 3.48 -3.41
C GLY A 53 -5.93 4.97 -3.17
N GLU A 54 -6.23 5.37 -1.94
CA GLU A 54 -6.47 6.76 -1.58
C GLU A 54 -5.15 7.51 -1.42
N ILE A 55 -5.14 8.81 -1.76
CA ILE A 55 -3.93 9.64 -1.67
C ILE A 55 -3.57 9.86 -0.20
N VAL A 56 -2.32 9.56 0.14
CA VAL A 56 -1.73 9.91 1.44
C VAL A 56 -0.99 11.25 1.29
N PRO A 57 -1.31 12.27 2.13
CA PRO A 57 -0.55 13.51 2.17
C PRO A 57 0.93 13.27 2.52
N TRP A 58 1.80 14.12 1.96
CA TRP A 58 3.22 14.20 2.35
C TRP A 58 3.38 14.75 3.77
#